data_AF-A0A914IN17-F1
#
_entry.id   AF-A0A914IN17-F1
#
_cell.length_a   1.000
_cell.length_b   1.000
_cell.length_c   1.000
_cell.angle_alpha   90.00
_cell.angle_beta   90.00
_cell.angle_gamma   90.00
#
_symmetry.space_group_name_H-M   'P 1'
#
loop_
_entity.id
_entity.type
_entity.pdbx_description
1 polymer ?
#
loop_
_entity_poly.entity_id
_entity_poly.type
_entity_poly.pdbx_seq_one_letter_code
_entity_poly.pdbx_strand_id
1 'polypeptide(L)'
;MDRLFIQKEMPKVAAHFHYRTVDVSTIKELVRRWYPKDFEEIPAKKMCHRSIDDILESIEELRHYQKTIFKPLPVIPVDSDVPAEKKRKESSES
;
A
#
# COMPACT_ATOMS: atom_id res chain seq x y z
N MET A 1 12.47 -7.53 13.62
CA MET A 1 12.81 -6.88 14.90
C MET A 1 11.56 -6.45 15.65
N ASP A 2 10.59 -5.75 15.07
CA ASP A 2 9.38 -5.35 15.83
C ASP A 2 8.35 -6.47 16.02
N ARG A 3 8.13 -7.30 14.99
CA ARG A 3 7.14 -8.39 15.07
C ARG A 3 7.45 -9.41 16.17
N LEU A 4 8.72 -9.73 16.37
CA LEU A 4 9.17 -10.65 17.42
C LEU A 4 8.96 -10.05 18.82
N PHE A 5 9.24 -8.76 18.98
CA PHE A 5 9.00 -8.05 20.22
C PHE A 5 7.50 -8.03 20.56
N ILE A 6 6.64 -7.68 19.60
CA ILE A 6 5.17 -7.69 19.80
C ILE A 6 4.66 -9.10 20.11
N GLN A 7 5.19 -10.14 19.46
CA GLN A 7 4.81 -11.53 19.76
C GLN A 7 5.17 -11.95 21.18
N LYS A 8 6.34 -11.53 21.67
CA LYS A 8 6.84 -11.88 23.00
C LYS A 8 6.16 -11.09 24.11
N GLU A 9 6.11 -9.77 23.97
CA GLU A 9 5.67 -8.85 25.04
C GLU A 9 4.16 -8.53 24.96
N MET A 10 3.54 -8.69 23.78
CA MET A 10 2.13 -8.31 23.54
C MET A 10 1.35 -9.36 22.72
N PRO A 11 1.23 -10.60 23.22
CA PRO A 11 0.66 -11.72 22.46
C PRO A 11 -0.81 -11.51 22.04
N LYS A 12 -1.61 -10.82 22.87
CA LYS A 12 -3.00 -10.48 22.52
C LYS A 12 -3.06 -9.57 21.29
N VAL A 13 -2.19 -8.56 21.23
CA VAL A 13 -2.09 -7.63 20.09
C VAL A 13 -1.58 -8.36 18.85
N ALA A 14 -0.55 -9.22 19.02
CA ALA A 14 -0.01 -10.03 17.94
C ALA A 14 -1.07 -10.92 17.26
N ALA A 15 -2.04 -11.43 18.02
CA ALA A 15 -3.13 -12.26 17.51
C ALA A 15 -4.13 -11.49 16.61
N HIS A 16 -4.24 -10.17 16.78
CA HIS A 16 -5.07 -9.32 15.91
C HIS A 16 -4.39 -8.97 14.58
N PHE A 17 -3.06 -9.10 14.49
CA PHE A 17 -2.32 -8.83 13.25
C PHE A 17 -2.22 -10.07 12.38
N HIS A 18 -2.41 -9.89 11.07
CA HIS A 18 -2.12 -10.94 10.09
C HIS A 18 -0.64 -11.35 10.15
N TYR A 19 -0.32 -12.57 9.73
CA TYR A 19 1.06 -13.08 9.80
C TYR A 19 2.00 -12.39 8.80
N ARG A 20 1.48 -11.88 7.68
CA ARG A 20 2.28 -11.16 6.69
C ARG A 20 2.56 -9.74 7.16
N THR A 21 3.78 -9.29 6.91
CA THR A 21 4.23 -7.93 7.15
C THR A 21 4.64 -7.31 5.82
N VAL A 22 4.30 -6.04 5.61
CA VAL A 22 4.82 -5.25 4.49
C VAL A 22 5.98 -4.43 5.03
N ASP A 23 7.19 -4.73 4.57
CA ASP A 23 8.42 -4.06 5.00
C ASP A 23 8.88 -3.07 3.91
N VAL A 24 8.80 -1.78 4.23
CA VAL A 24 9.20 -0.69 3.33
C VAL A 24 10.71 -0.69 3.08
N SER A 25 11.52 -1.16 4.05
CA SER A 25 12.97 -1.22 3.90
C SER A 25 13.40 -2.26 2.87
N THR A 26 12.66 -3.37 2.77
CA THR A 26 12.87 -4.36 1.70
C THR A 26 12.65 -3.73 0.32
N ILE A 27 11.58 -2.95 0.15
CA ILE A 27 11.30 -2.25 -1.12
C ILE A 27 12.41 -1.25 -1.40
N LYS A 28 12.78 -0.41 -0.44
CA LYS A 28 13.87 0.56 -0.57
C LYS A 28 15.16 -0.06 -1.09
N GLU A 29 15.57 -1.22 -0.57
CA GLU A 29 16.77 -1.92 -1.03
C GLU A 29 16.63 -2.51 -2.45
N LEU A 30 15.43 -2.86 -2.89
CA LEU A 30 15.16 -3.23 -4.28
C LEU A 30 15.25 -1.99 -5.19
N VAL A 31 14.63 -0.88 -4.79
CA VAL A 31 14.69 0.40 -5.51
C VAL A 31 16.14 0.84 -5.70
N ARG A 32 16.93 0.84 -4.63
CA ARG A 32 18.35 1.24 -4.67
C ARG A 32 19.19 0.43 -5.68
N ARG A 33 18.85 -0.84 -5.90
CA ARG A 33 19.59 -1.74 -6.80
C ARG A 33 19.08 -1.74 -8.24
N TRP A 34 17.76 -1.68 -8.42
CA TRP A 34 17.13 -1.82 -9.73
C TRP A 34 16.84 -0.47 -10.39
N TYR A 35 16.64 0.57 -9.59
CA TYR A 35 16.23 1.91 -10.00
C TYR A 35 17.11 2.98 -9.32
N PRO A 36 18.43 2.99 -9.57
CA PRO A 36 19.35 3.87 -8.85
C PRO A 36 19.10 5.36 -9.10
N LYS A 37 18.58 5.74 -10.29
CA LYS A 37 18.24 7.13 -10.61
C LYS A 37 17.03 7.62 -9.79
N ASP A 38 15.98 6.82 -9.74
CA ASP A 38 14.77 7.14 -8.97
C ASP A 38 15.06 7.17 -7.46
N PHE A 39 16.05 6.39 -7.00
CA PHE A 39 16.49 6.41 -5.60
C PHE A 39 17.07 7.77 -5.17
N GLU A 40 17.75 8.49 -6.07
CA GLU A 40 18.34 9.81 -5.78
C GLU A 40 17.27 10.89 -5.57
N GLU A 41 16.07 10.71 -6.10
CA GLU A 41 14.94 11.63 -5.94
C GLU A 41 14.18 11.44 -4.61
N ILE A 42 14.51 10.39 -3.84
CA ILE A 42 13.83 10.10 -2.59
C ILE A 42 14.23 11.14 -1.53
N PRO A 43 13.26 11.85 -0.92
CA PRO A 43 13.56 12.81 0.13
C PRO A 43 14.18 12.11 1.35
N ALA A 44 15.22 12.73 1.91
CA ALA A 44 15.85 12.24 3.14
C ALA A 44 14.86 12.27 4.31
N LYS A 45 14.88 11.22 5.13
CA LYS A 45 14.10 11.13 6.37
C LYS A 45 14.49 12.26 7.32
N LYS A 46 13.52 12.89 7.97
CA LYS A 46 13.77 13.98 8.92
C LYS A 46 14.31 13.47 10.26
N MET A 47 14.33 12.14 10.47
CA MET A 47 14.85 11.46 11.67
C MET A 47 14.33 12.09 12.97
N CYS A 48 13.04 12.43 13.00
CA CYS A 48 12.41 12.84 14.25
C CYS A 48 12.29 11.59 15.12
N HIS A 49 13.00 11.53 16.25
CA HIS A 49 13.09 10.37 17.16
C HIS A 49 11.78 9.99 17.88
N ARG A 50 10.62 10.15 17.23
CA ARG A 50 9.30 9.77 17.72
C ARG A 50 8.73 8.70 16.81
N SER A 51 8.17 7.65 17.43
CA SER A 51 7.61 6.50 16.73
C SER A 51 6.51 6.86 15.74
N ILE A 52 5.69 7.88 16.05
CA ILE A 52 4.62 8.32 15.12
C ILE A 52 5.19 8.97 13.86
N ASP A 53 6.28 9.71 13.98
CA ASP A 53 6.89 10.41 12.86
C ASP A 53 7.56 9.38 11.93
N ASP A 54 8.22 8.37 12.48
CA ASP A 54 8.80 7.23 11.72
C ASP A 54 7.74 6.44 10.93
N ILE A 55 6.54 6.25 11.51
CA ILE A 55 5.42 5.57 10.81
C ILE A 55 4.93 6.42 9.64
N LEU A 56 4.74 7.72 9.85
CA LEU A 56 4.27 8.63 8.81
C LEU A 56 5.29 8.74 7.67
N GLU A 57 6.58 8.83 7.98
CA GLU A 57 7.65 8.83 6.98
C GLU A 57 7.67 7.53 6.17
N SER A 58 7.50 6.37 6.82
CA SER A 58 7.47 5.08 6.13
C SER A 58 6.26 4.92 5.21
N ILE A 59 5.10 5.48 5.58
CA ILE A 59 3.91 5.53 4.71
C ILE A 59 4.16 6.40 3.49
N GLU A 60 4.76 7.58 3.68
CA GLU A 60 5.03 8.49 2.57
C GLU A 60 6.10 7.93 1.61
N GLU A 61 7.13 7.28 2.15
CA GLU A 61 8.13 6.55 1.38
C GLU A 61 7.47 5.46 0.52
N LEU A 62 6.56 4.67 1.08
CA LEU A 62 5.83 3.64 0.34
C LEU A 62 4.92 4.23 -0.75
N ARG A 63 4.26 5.36 -0.49
CA ARG A 63 3.46 6.09 -1.50
C ARG A 63 4.32 6.58 -2.65
N HIS A 64 5.53 7.05 -2.36
CA HIS A 64 6.46 7.46 -3.39
C HIS A 64 6.82 6.27 -4.29
N TYR A 65 7.22 5.12 -3.71
CA TYR A 65 7.50 3.90 -4.47
C TYR A 65 6.32 3.43 -5.31
N GLN A 66 5.10 3.50 -4.78
CA GLN A 66 3.88 3.14 -5.51
C GLN A 66 3.70 3.97 -6.79
N LYS A 67 4.07 5.24 -6.77
CA LYS A 67 3.89 6.16 -7.91
C LYS A 67 5.01 6.06 -8.93
N THR A 68 6.24 5.80 -8.49
CA THR A 68 7.42 5.87 -9.35
C THR A 68 7.82 4.52 -9.93
N ILE A 69 7.68 3.43 -9.16
CA ILE A 69 8.31 2.13 -9.50
C ILE A 69 7.28 1.06 -9.80
N PHE A 70 6.17 1.04 -9.06
CA PHE A 70 5.13 0.08 -9.33
C PHE A 70 4.37 0.46 -10.60
N LYS A 71 3.96 -0.56 -11.36
CA LYS A 71 3.13 -0.35 -12.55
C LYS A 71 1.86 0.41 -12.13
N PRO A 72 1.38 1.34 -12.99
CA PRO A 72 0.12 2.02 -12.72
C PRO A 72 -0.95 0.96 -12.50
N LEU A 73 -1.74 1.15 -11.44
CA LEU A 73 -2.86 0.27 -11.17
C LEU A 73 -3.77 0.26 -12.39
N PRO A 74 -4.24 -0.92 -12.85
CA PRO A 74 -5.26 -0.95 -13.87
C PRO A 74 -6.45 -0.14 -13.34
N VAL A 75 -6.93 0.81 -14.13
CA VAL A 75 -8.22 1.45 -13.87
C VAL A 75 -9.25 0.34 -14.01
N ILE A 76 -9.62 -0.28 -12.89
CA ILE A 76 -10.79 -1.14 -12.84
C ILE A 76 -11.96 -0.17 -12.95
N PRO A 77 -12.77 -0.21 -14.02
CA PRO A 77 -14.01 0.52 -14.03
C PRO A 77 -14.80 0.01 -12.82
N VAL A 78 -14.92 0.85 -11.80
CA VAL A 78 -15.88 0.58 -10.75
C VAL A 78 -17.22 0.83 -11.44
N ASP A 79 -17.95 -0.24 -11.73
CA ASP A 79 -19.34 -0.17 -12.21
C ASP A 79 -20.21 0.42 -11.08
N SER A 80 -20.06 1.71 -10.79
CA SER A 80 -20.86 2.43 -9.79
C SER A 80 -21.82 3.43 -10.39
N ASP A 81 -21.96 3.51 -11.72
CA ASP A 81 -22.99 4.31 -12.38
C ASP A 81 -23.68 3.50 -13.50
N VAL A 82 -24.36 2.40 -13.13
CA VAL A 82 -25.45 1.87 -13.97
C VAL A 82 -26.76 2.42 -13.40
N PRO A 83 -27.39 3.44 -14.03
CA PRO A 83 -28.77 3.76 -13.74
C PRO A 83 -29.60 2.53 -14.06
N ALA A 84 -30.29 2.00 -13.07
CA ALA A 84 -31.17 0.86 -13.20
C ALA A 84 -32.40 1.21 -14.05
N GLU A 85 -32.27 1.25 -15.39
CA GLU A 85 -33.41 1.43 -16.27
C GLU A 85 -33.15 0.92 -17.69
N LYS A 86 -33.55 -0.34 -17.94
CA LYS A 86 -34.25 -0.84 -19.15
C LYS A 86 -34.04 -2.36 -19.31
N LYS A 87 -34.82 -3.15 -18.56
CA LYS A 87 -35.27 -4.48 -18.99
C LYS A 87 -36.76 -4.61 -18.70
N ARG A 88 -37.57 -3.89 -19.48
CA ARG A 88 -39.01 -4.13 -19.62
C ARG A 88 -39.48 -3.48 -20.93
N LYS A 89 -39.21 -4.17 -22.04
CA LYS A 89 -39.88 -4.06 -23.35
C LYS A 89 -39.07 -4.90 -24.32
N GLU A 90 -39.40 -6.19 -24.40
CA GLU A 90 -39.13 -7.12 -25.51
C GLU A 90 -39.43 -8.55 -25.00
N SER A 91 -40.69 -8.78 -24.64
CA SER A 91 -41.25 -10.13 -24.43
C SER A 91 -42.79 -10.04 -24.44
N SER A 92 -43.34 -9.54 -25.54
CA SER A 92 -44.74 -9.79 -25.94
C SER A 92 -44.93 -9.29 -27.38
N GLU A 93 -44.11 -9.79 -28.29
CA GLU A 93 -44.45 -9.85 -29.71
C GLU A 93 -43.89 -11.17 -30.23
N SER A 94 -44.71 -12.21 -30.09
CA SER A 94 -44.79 -13.45 -30.88
C SER A 94 -45.64 -14.46 -30.12
#